data_AF-K1QSY6-F1
#
_entry.id   AF-K1QSY6-F1
#
_cell.length_a   1.000
_cell.length_b   1.000
_cell.length_c   1.000
_cell.angle_alpha   90.00
_cell.angle_beta   90.00
_cell.angle_gamma   90.00
#
_symmetry.space_group_name_H-M   'P 1'
#
loop_
_entity.id
_entity.type
_entity.pdbx_description
1 polymer ?
#
loop_
_entity_poly.entity_id
_entity_poly.type
_entity_poly.pdbx_seq_one_letter_code
_entity_poly.pdbx_strand_id
1 'polypeptide(L)'
;MKDAWRDCEGWRNSKLPMTSSSDDACKWFDASLTQITTMYADDEAGGVGNSFKNMMEADPDFVMGQVFVNSMKFGGSKTETEEVIKTVDSILALAAKQKVTERESKHVTALKLVTEGKLTEAIEVYRNILKDSPTDLLACLLAFFKYYELGMFNEMLDMMASVIDAYTPETPGYR
;
A
#
# COMPACT_ATOMS: atom_id res chain seq x y z
N MET A 1 -5.13 -13.42 -17.42
CA MET A 1 -4.44 -12.47 -16.51
C MET A 1 -3.06 -12.28 -17.11
N LYS A 2 -2.77 -11.14 -17.75
CA LYS A 2 -1.47 -10.94 -18.41
C LYS A 2 -0.36 -11.18 -17.39
N ASP A 3 0.70 -11.83 -17.83
CA ASP A 3 1.91 -12.17 -17.07
C ASP A 3 2.71 -10.94 -16.58
N ALA A 4 2.08 -9.76 -16.50
CA ALA A 4 2.67 -8.47 -16.16
C ALA A 4 2.44 -8.04 -14.71
N TRP A 5 1.38 -8.52 -14.06
CA TRP A 5 1.15 -8.24 -12.64
C TRP A 5 1.76 -9.34 -11.78
N ARG A 6 2.45 -8.91 -10.72
CA ARG A 6 3.14 -9.79 -9.80
C ARG A 6 2.16 -10.65 -9.02
N ASP A 7 2.33 -11.96 -9.13
CA ASP A 7 1.75 -12.94 -8.21
C ASP A 7 2.56 -13.05 -6.91
N CYS A 8 2.23 -14.03 -6.05
CA CYS A 8 2.94 -14.22 -4.79
C CYS A 8 4.46 -14.39 -5.00
N GLU A 9 4.88 -15.09 -6.05
CA GLU A 9 6.30 -15.29 -6.37
C GLU A 9 6.94 -14.00 -6.89
N GLY A 10 6.27 -13.27 -7.78
CA GLY A 10 6.73 -11.98 -8.28
C GLY A 10 6.96 -10.95 -7.17
N TRP A 11 6.08 -10.89 -6.17
CA TRP A 11 6.25 -10.05 -4.98
C TRP A 11 7.45 -10.49 -4.13
N ARG A 12 7.69 -11.80 -3.96
CA ARG A 12 8.89 -12.32 -3.27
C ARG A 12 10.18 -11.99 -4.03
N ASN A 13 10.18 -12.17 -5.35
CA ASN A 13 11.31 -11.85 -6.22
C ASN A 13 11.63 -10.34 -6.22
N SER A 14 10.61 -9.51 -6.03
CA SER A 14 10.75 -8.06 -5.79
C SER A 14 11.24 -7.70 -4.38
N LYS A 15 11.60 -8.70 -3.54
CA LYS A 15 11.97 -8.53 -2.12
C LYS A 15 10.88 -7.87 -1.27
N LEU A 16 9.63 -8.04 -1.69
CA LEU A 16 8.45 -7.42 -1.11
C LEU A 16 7.39 -8.51 -0.79
N PRO A 17 7.74 -9.58 -0.04
CA PRO A 17 6.86 -10.72 0.18
C PRO A 17 5.53 -10.32 0.82
N MET A 18 4.45 -10.92 0.33
CA MET A 18 3.10 -10.76 0.87
C MET A 18 2.72 -11.98 1.71
N THR A 19 1.91 -11.78 2.75
CA THR A 19 1.37 -12.87 3.58
C THR A 19 0.27 -13.67 2.87
N SER A 20 -0.43 -13.05 1.91
CA SER A 20 -1.43 -13.77 1.10
C SER A 20 -0.79 -14.94 0.34
N SER A 21 -1.51 -16.06 0.29
CA SER A 21 -1.19 -17.21 -0.54
C SER A 21 -1.99 -17.25 -1.86
N SER A 22 -2.77 -16.21 -2.14
CA SER A 22 -3.60 -16.10 -3.34
C SER A 22 -2.86 -15.31 -4.42
N ASP A 23 -2.41 -16.01 -5.46
CA ASP A 23 -1.76 -15.39 -6.61
C ASP A 23 -2.67 -14.35 -7.27
N ASP A 24 -3.96 -14.63 -7.37
CA ASP A 24 -4.94 -13.70 -7.93
C ASP A 24 -5.06 -12.43 -7.10
N ALA A 25 -5.12 -12.54 -5.77
CA ALA A 25 -5.17 -11.37 -4.89
C ALA A 25 -3.91 -10.51 -5.03
N CYS A 26 -2.73 -11.13 -5.11
CA CYS A 26 -1.46 -10.44 -5.33
C CYS A 26 -1.39 -9.73 -6.69
N LYS A 27 -1.91 -10.36 -7.75
CA LYS A 27 -2.01 -9.75 -9.08
C LYS A 27 -2.95 -8.56 -9.09
N TRP A 28 -4.12 -8.67 -8.45
CA TRP A 28 -5.05 -7.55 -8.35
C TRP A 28 -4.52 -6.39 -7.51
N PHE A 29 -3.74 -6.68 -6.48
CA PHE A 29 -3.03 -5.65 -5.71
C PHE A 29 -2.04 -4.87 -6.60
N ASP A 30 -1.25 -5.59 -7.41
CA ASP A 30 -0.29 -4.97 -8.32
C ASP A 30 -0.98 -4.19 -9.47
N ALA A 31 -2.11 -4.70 -9.96
CA ALA A 31 -2.98 -4.00 -10.89
C ALA A 31 -3.49 -2.68 -10.32
N SER A 32 -3.95 -2.68 -9.06
CA SER A 32 -4.44 -1.49 -8.38
C SER A 32 -3.31 -0.46 -8.16
N LEU A 33 -2.12 -0.91 -7.77
CA LEU A 33 -0.96 -0.02 -7.63
C LEU A 33 -0.58 0.62 -8.96
N THR A 34 -0.52 -0.18 -10.03
CA THR A 34 -0.17 0.31 -11.37
C THR A 34 -1.16 1.38 -11.83
N GLN A 35 -2.47 1.13 -11.70
CA GLN A 35 -3.50 2.07 -12.13
C GLN A 35 -3.46 3.38 -11.32
N ILE A 36 -3.32 3.28 -9.99
CA ILE A 36 -3.27 4.48 -9.14
C ILE A 36 -2.01 5.30 -9.41
N THR A 37 -0.84 4.66 -9.52
CA THR A 37 0.43 5.39 -9.67
C THR A 37 0.62 5.99 -11.06
N THR A 38 0.04 5.38 -12.10
CA THR A 38 0.08 5.90 -13.47
C THR A 38 -1.07 6.86 -13.79
N MET A 39 -2.06 6.98 -12.91
CA MET A 39 -3.31 7.72 -13.17
C MET A 39 -4.02 7.26 -14.45
N TYR A 40 -3.86 5.98 -14.81
CA TYR A 40 -4.45 5.37 -15.99
C TYR A 40 -5.34 4.21 -15.58
N ALA A 41 -6.60 4.24 -16.02
CA ALA A 41 -7.50 3.10 -15.84
C ALA A 41 -7.12 2.01 -16.84
N ASP A 42 -6.87 0.81 -16.35
CA ASP A 42 -6.64 -0.34 -17.20
C ASP A 42 -8.01 -0.88 -17.65
N ASP A 43 -8.29 -0.79 -18.96
CA ASP A 43 -9.56 -1.21 -19.54
C ASP A 43 -9.80 -2.72 -19.35
N GLU A 44 -8.75 -3.55 -19.33
CA GLU A 44 -8.86 -4.99 -19.07
C GLU A 44 -9.16 -5.27 -17.59
N ALA A 45 -8.61 -4.44 -16.69
CA ALA A 45 -8.91 -4.51 -15.26
C ALA A 45 -10.32 -4.01 -14.93
N GLY A 46 -10.98 -3.28 -15.83
CA GLY A 46 -12.27 -2.63 -15.58
C GLY A 46 -12.16 -1.46 -14.58
N GLY A 47 -10.98 -0.86 -14.48
CA GLY A 47 -10.67 0.20 -13.53
C GLY A 47 -10.31 -0.28 -12.11
N VAL A 48 -9.74 0.63 -11.32
CA VAL A 48 -9.21 0.33 -9.97
C VAL A 48 -10.28 -0.20 -9.00
N GLY A 49 -11.52 0.27 -9.11
CA GLY A 49 -12.62 -0.22 -8.28
C GLY A 49 -12.90 -1.71 -8.50
N ASN A 50 -12.84 -2.17 -9.75
CA ASN A 50 -12.97 -3.59 -10.07
C ASN A 50 -11.76 -4.39 -9.61
N SER A 51 -10.55 -3.82 -9.71
CA SER A 51 -9.33 -4.44 -9.18
C SER A 51 -9.40 -4.64 -7.66
N PHE A 52 -9.85 -3.63 -6.90
CA PHE A 52 -10.07 -3.77 -5.46
C PHE A 52 -11.14 -4.80 -5.12
N LYS A 53 -12.26 -4.80 -5.85
CA LYS A 53 -13.30 -5.81 -5.67
C LYS A 53 -12.74 -7.23 -5.86
N ASN A 54 -12.10 -7.49 -7.00
CA ASN A 54 -11.58 -8.81 -7.32
C ASN A 54 -10.46 -9.24 -6.35
N MET A 55 -9.61 -8.31 -5.90
CA MET A 55 -8.60 -8.57 -4.87
C MET A 55 -9.24 -9.09 -3.58
N MET A 56 -10.28 -8.41 -3.09
CA MET A 56 -10.94 -8.78 -1.84
C MET A 56 -11.82 -10.03 -1.98
N GLU A 57 -12.34 -10.33 -3.18
CA GLU A 57 -13.04 -11.60 -3.46
C GLU A 57 -12.06 -12.78 -3.52
N ALA A 58 -10.85 -12.57 -4.05
CA ALA A 58 -9.83 -13.61 -4.17
C ALA A 58 -9.16 -13.95 -2.83
N ASP A 59 -9.02 -12.98 -1.92
CA ASP A 59 -8.53 -13.19 -0.56
C ASP A 59 -9.06 -12.10 0.40
N PRO A 60 -10.19 -12.35 1.09
CA PRO A 60 -10.76 -11.42 2.06
C PRO A 60 -9.85 -11.11 3.24
N ASP A 61 -8.95 -12.04 3.57
CA ASP A 61 -8.03 -11.98 4.71
C ASP A 61 -6.66 -11.42 4.30
N PHE A 62 -6.52 -10.90 3.07
CA PHE A 62 -5.28 -10.30 2.61
C PHE A 62 -5.00 -8.97 3.33
N VAL A 63 -4.11 -9.01 4.33
CA VAL A 63 -3.76 -7.84 5.17
C VAL A 63 -3.35 -6.62 4.35
N MET A 64 -2.47 -6.77 3.36
CA MET A 64 -2.07 -5.61 2.52
C MET A 64 -3.20 -5.15 1.62
N GLY A 65 -4.05 -6.05 1.12
CA GLY A 65 -5.26 -5.68 0.39
C GLY A 65 -6.20 -4.82 1.24
N GLN A 66 -6.45 -5.25 2.49
CA GLN A 66 -7.21 -4.48 3.47
C GLN A 66 -6.57 -3.12 3.74
N VAL A 67 -5.25 -3.05 3.94
CA VAL A 67 -4.56 -1.77 4.15
C VAL A 67 -4.74 -0.85 2.95
N PHE A 68 -4.52 -1.35 1.73
CA PHE A 68 -4.55 -0.53 0.52
C PHE A 68 -5.94 0.03 0.24
N VAL A 69 -6.97 -0.82 0.24
CA VAL A 69 -8.37 -0.40 0.01
C VAL A 69 -8.79 0.64 1.05
N ASN A 70 -8.51 0.38 2.33
CA ASN A 70 -8.93 1.29 3.40
C ASN A 70 -8.09 2.57 3.46
N SER A 71 -6.83 2.54 3.03
CA SER A 71 -6.02 3.76 2.88
C SER A 71 -6.57 4.66 1.78
N MET A 72 -7.09 4.09 0.69
CA MET A 72 -7.73 4.86 -0.38
C MET A 72 -9.13 5.33 0.02
N LYS A 73 -9.88 4.55 0.81
CA LYS A 73 -11.22 4.91 1.31
C LYS A 73 -11.16 6.01 2.38
N PHE A 74 -10.21 5.93 3.30
CA PHE A 74 -10.14 6.78 4.49
C PHE A 74 -8.96 7.76 4.47
N GLY A 75 -8.23 7.86 3.36
CA GLY A 75 -6.96 8.59 3.28
C GLY A 75 -7.02 10.09 3.55
N GLY A 76 -8.18 10.70 3.80
CA GLY A 76 -8.30 12.10 4.19
C GLY A 76 -8.07 12.36 5.68
N SER A 77 -7.77 13.61 6.06
CA SER A 77 -7.57 14.00 7.46
C SER A 77 -8.86 13.90 8.30
N LYS A 78 -8.72 13.33 9.50
CA LYS A 78 -9.76 13.10 10.52
C LYS A 78 -11.00 12.37 10.01
N THR A 79 -10.87 11.05 9.85
CA THR A 79 -11.98 10.13 9.66
C THR A 79 -12.23 9.26 10.89
N GLU A 80 -12.08 9.79 12.11
CA GLU A 80 -12.39 9.06 13.35
C GLU A 80 -13.92 8.89 13.51
N THR A 81 -14.50 8.03 12.68
CA THR A 81 -15.87 7.56 12.82
C THR A 81 -15.86 6.18 13.48
N GLU A 82 -16.97 5.79 14.09
CA GLU A 82 -17.11 4.46 14.68
C GLU A 82 -16.89 3.34 13.64
N GLU A 83 -17.26 3.57 12.37
CA GLU A 83 -16.98 2.66 11.26
C GLU A 83 -15.49 2.49 11.00
N VAL A 84 -14.73 3.59 10.99
CA VAL A 84 -13.29 3.56 10.75
C VAL A 84 -12.57 2.86 11.89
N ILE A 85 -12.91 3.17 13.13
CA ILE A 85 -12.33 2.53 14.32
C ILE A 85 -12.54 1.01 14.24
N LYS A 86 -13.79 0.55 14.03
CA LYS A 86 -14.11 -0.88 13.88
C LYS A 86 -13.34 -1.53 12.74
N THR A 87 -13.19 -0.83 11.62
CA THR A 87 -12.48 -1.36 10.45
C THR A 87 -11.00 -1.56 10.77
N VAL A 88 -10.34 -0.53 11.33
CA VAL A 88 -8.92 -0.59 11.70
C VAL A 88 -8.67 -1.65 12.78
N ASP A 89 -9.53 -1.74 13.79
CA ASP A 89 -9.44 -2.78 14.82
C ASP A 89 -9.54 -4.19 14.24
N SER A 90 -10.41 -4.40 13.25
CA SER A 90 -10.53 -5.69 12.58
C SER A 90 -9.29 -6.05 11.78
N ILE A 91 -8.66 -5.08 11.11
CA ILE A 91 -7.40 -5.27 10.36
C ILE A 91 -6.25 -5.58 11.32
N LEU A 92 -6.15 -4.88 12.46
CA LEU A 92 -5.17 -5.16 13.51
C LEU A 92 -5.33 -6.59 14.05
N ALA A 93 -6.57 -7.00 14.34
CA ALA A 93 -6.86 -8.35 14.81
C ALA A 93 -6.57 -9.42 13.75
N LEU A 94 -6.82 -9.14 12.48
CA LEU A 94 -6.46 -10.02 11.36
C LEU A 94 -4.95 -10.19 11.25
N ALA A 95 -4.20 -9.08 11.25
CA ALA A 95 -2.74 -9.10 11.20
C ALA A 95 -2.13 -9.87 12.38
N ALA A 96 -2.68 -9.72 13.59
CA ALA A 96 -2.22 -10.43 14.78
C ALA A 96 -2.45 -11.95 14.74
N LYS A 97 -3.45 -12.42 13.97
CA LYS A 97 -3.72 -13.85 13.77
C LYS A 97 -2.83 -14.50 12.71
N GLN A 98 -2.26 -13.69 11.82
CA GLN A 98 -1.41 -14.15 10.72
C GLN A 98 0.07 -13.94 11.06
N LYS A 99 0.95 -14.67 10.39
CA LYS A 99 2.41 -14.44 10.49
C LYS A 99 2.83 -13.33 9.52
N VAL A 100 2.32 -12.12 9.75
CA VAL A 100 2.62 -10.96 8.90
C VAL A 100 4.09 -10.60 8.94
N THR A 101 4.60 -10.07 7.82
CA THR A 101 5.96 -9.55 7.75
C THR A 101 6.07 -8.23 8.53
N GLU A 102 7.30 -7.84 8.92
CA GLU A 102 7.54 -6.56 9.58
C GLU A 102 7.03 -5.37 8.74
N ARG A 103 7.24 -5.43 7.42
CA ARG A 103 6.77 -4.43 6.46
C ARG A 103 5.23 -4.30 6.48
N GLU A 104 4.52 -5.42 6.44
CA GLU A 104 3.04 -5.42 6.51
C GLU A 104 2.54 -4.89 7.86
N SER A 105 3.19 -5.26 8.96
CA SER A 105 2.86 -4.71 10.29
C SER A 105 3.07 -3.19 10.36
N LYS A 106 4.12 -2.66 9.73
CA LYS A 106 4.35 -1.21 9.64
C LYS A 106 3.25 -0.53 8.82
N HIS A 107 2.80 -1.11 7.71
CA HIS A 107 1.68 -0.62 6.91
C HIS A 107 0.36 -0.56 7.69
N VAL A 108 0.04 -1.62 8.46
CA VAL A 108 -1.14 -1.63 9.34
C VAL A 108 -1.04 -0.53 10.42
N THR A 109 0.15 -0.35 10.99
CA THR A 109 0.41 0.71 11.98
C THR A 109 0.23 2.10 11.38
N ALA A 110 0.75 2.32 10.17
CA ALA A 110 0.62 3.59 9.47
C ALA A 110 -0.84 3.92 9.16
N LEU A 111 -1.64 2.94 8.70
CA LEU A 111 -3.08 3.12 8.49
C LEU A 111 -3.78 3.60 9.77
N LYS A 112 -3.52 2.96 10.91
CA LYS A 112 -4.08 3.38 12.20
C LYS A 112 -3.75 4.83 12.54
N LEU A 113 -2.47 5.22 12.41
CA LEU A 113 -2.03 6.59 12.67
C LEU A 113 -2.70 7.60 11.73
N VAL A 114 -2.83 7.26 10.44
CA VAL A 114 -3.54 8.11 9.47
C VAL A 114 -4.99 8.32 9.89
N THR A 115 -5.69 7.25 10.27
CA THR A 115 -7.10 7.34 10.68
C THR A 115 -7.32 8.10 11.99
N GLU A 116 -6.30 8.16 12.86
CA GLU A 116 -6.28 8.99 14.07
C GLU A 116 -5.84 10.44 13.81
N GLY A 117 -5.57 10.81 12.55
CA GLY A 117 -5.08 12.13 12.18
C GLY A 117 -3.63 12.41 12.56
N LYS A 118 -2.87 11.39 12.96
CA LYS A 118 -1.45 11.48 13.35
C LYS A 118 -0.52 11.39 12.15
N LEU A 119 -0.67 12.34 11.23
CA LEU A 119 -0.05 12.27 9.90
C LEU A 119 1.49 12.29 9.95
N THR A 120 2.09 13.12 10.80
CA THR A 120 3.56 13.18 10.96
C THR A 120 4.13 11.85 11.47
N GLU A 121 3.44 11.20 12.41
CA GLU A 121 3.85 9.90 12.93
C GLU A 121 3.69 8.80 11.87
N ALA A 122 2.61 8.85 11.08
CA ALA A 122 2.42 7.93 9.96
C ALA A 122 3.53 8.09 8.90
N ILE A 123 3.94 9.31 8.59
CA ILE A 123 5.07 9.60 7.68
C ILE A 123 6.34 8.91 8.17
N GLU A 124 6.67 9.02 9.46
CA GLU A 124 7.87 8.36 10.00
C GLU A 124 7.80 6.84 9.89
N VAL A 125 6.61 6.24 10.03
CA VAL A 125 6.43 4.80 9.77
C VAL A 125 6.69 4.48 8.29
N TYR A 126 6.14 5.25 7.35
CA TYR A 126 6.40 5.02 5.92
C TYR A 126 7.88 5.22 5.56
N ARG A 127 8.56 6.21 6.13
CA ARG A 127 10.01 6.40 5.94
C ARG A 127 10.82 5.21 6.45
N ASN A 128 10.41 4.63 7.59
CA ASN A 128 11.04 3.41 8.10
C ASN A 128 10.80 2.21 7.18
N ILE A 129 9.62 2.09 6.56
CA ILE A 129 9.38 1.08 5.51
C ILE A 129 10.33 1.31 4.34
N LEU A 130 10.41 2.54 3.82
CA LEU A 130 11.21 2.88 2.64
C LEU A 130 12.72 2.77 2.88
N LYS A 131 13.18 2.90 4.12
CA LYS A 131 14.57 2.63 4.49
C LYS A 131 14.94 1.16 4.29
N ASP A 132 14.04 0.25 4.66
CA ASP A 132 14.26 -1.20 4.57
C ASP A 132 13.82 -1.77 3.20
N SER A 133 12.89 -1.10 2.54
CA SER A 133 12.22 -1.51 1.31
C SER A 133 11.97 -0.30 0.41
N PRO A 134 13.02 0.28 -0.21
CA PRO A 134 12.93 1.54 -0.94
C PRO A 134 12.04 1.48 -2.18
N THR A 135 11.79 0.27 -2.70
CA THR A 135 10.90 0.01 -3.84
C THR A 135 9.46 -0.33 -3.42
N ASP A 136 9.09 -0.15 -2.14
CA ASP A 136 7.69 -0.25 -1.69
C ASP A 136 6.90 0.96 -2.19
N LEU A 137 6.33 0.80 -3.39
CA LEU A 137 5.61 1.86 -4.08
C LEU A 137 4.34 2.30 -3.34
N LEU A 138 3.70 1.41 -2.57
CA LEU A 138 2.55 1.80 -1.76
C LEU A 138 2.97 2.73 -0.62
N ALA A 139 4.06 2.39 0.09
CA ALA A 139 4.58 3.25 1.15
C ALA A 139 5.00 4.62 0.61
N CYS A 140 5.67 4.65 -0.55
CA CYS A 140 6.05 5.88 -1.24
C CYS A 140 4.84 6.75 -1.59
N LEU A 141 3.80 6.14 -2.20
CA LEU A 141 2.56 6.81 -2.58
C LEU A 141 1.81 7.38 -1.37
N LEU A 142 1.65 6.59 -0.31
CA LEU A 142 0.91 7.02 0.88
C LEU A 142 1.68 8.10 1.64
N ALA A 143 3.01 8.00 1.76
CA ALA A 143 3.86 9.05 2.32
C ALA A 143 3.74 10.35 1.52
N PHE A 144 3.80 10.27 0.18
CA PHE A 144 3.60 11.41 -0.71
C PHE A 144 2.30 12.15 -0.41
N PHE A 145 1.17 11.43 -0.31
CA PHE A 145 -0.11 12.06 0.03
C PHE A 145 -0.09 12.74 1.40
N LYS A 146 0.56 12.15 2.40
CA LYS A 146 0.63 12.76 3.74
C LYS A 146 1.50 14.01 3.76
N TYR A 147 2.64 14.00 3.07
CA TYR A 147 3.47 15.19 2.90
C TYR A 147 2.72 16.31 2.18
N TYR A 148 2.00 15.97 1.10
CA TYR A 148 1.17 16.91 0.35
C TYR A 148 0.09 17.54 1.24
N GLU A 149 -0.61 16.75 2.04
CA GLU A 149 -1.63 17.23 2.97
C GLU A 149 -1.10 18.20 4.03
N LEU A 150 0.15 18.00 4.48
CA LEU A 150 0.81 18.86 5.48
C LEU A 150 1.56 20.06 4.86
N GLY A 151 1.68 20.13 3.53
CA GLY A 151 2.46 21.16 2.83
C GLY A 151 3.98 21.03 3.03
N MET A 152 4.47 19.84 3.41
CA MET A 152 5.87 19.54 3.71
C MET A 152 6.64 19.12 2.44
N PHE A 153 6.68 20.01 1.45
CA PHE A 153 7.18 19.68 0.11
C PHE A 153 8.70 19.45 0.04
N ASN A 154 9.49 20.09 0.90
CA ASN A 154 10.94 19.88 0.91
C ASN A 154 11.26 18.49 1.44
N GLU A 155 10.62 18.10 2.54
CA GLU A 155 10.77 16.77 3.14
C GLU A 155 10.25 15.66 2.22
N MET A 156 9.19 15.95 1.45
CA MET A 156 8.70 15.07 0.39
C MET A 156 9.77 14.84 -0.67
N LEU A 157 10.40 15.91 -1.17
CA LEU A 157 11.47 15.82 -2.17
C LEU A 157 12.67 15.05 -1.64
N ASP A 158 13.07 15.30 -0.39
CA ASP A 158 14.16 14.58 0.28
C ASP A 158 13.86 13.08 0.40
N MET A 159 12.62 12.72 0.76
CA MET A 159 12.18 11.33 0.81
C MET A 159 12.27 10.66 -0.56
N MET A 160 11.74 11.30 -1.61
CA MET A 160 11.80 10.77 -2.98
C MET A 160 13.24 10.60 -3.47
N ALA A 161 14.10 11.60 -3.21
CA ALA A 161 15.52 11.54 -3.55
C ALA A 161 16.26 10.42 -2.80
N SER A 162 15.85 10.10 -1.57
CA SER A 162 16.48 9.03 -0.78
C SER A 162 16.21 7.61 -1.30
N VAL A 163 15.16 7.42 -2.10
CA VAL A 163 14.76 6.10 -2.62
C VAL A 163 15.02 5.92 -4.12
N ILE A 164 15.22 7.00 -4.87
CA ILE A 164 15.25 6.96 -6.35
C ILE A 164 16.32 6.02 -6.91
N ASP A 165 17.50 5.94 -6.28
CA ASP A 165 18.60 5.08 -6.72
C ASP A 165 18.28 3.58 -6.59
N ALA A 166 17.25 3.21 -5.83
CA ALA A 166 16.77 1.84 -5.74
C ALA A 166 15.84 1.43 -6.90
N TYR A 167 15.34 2.40 -7.68
CA TYR A 167 14.49 2.14 -8.83
C TYR A 167 15.35 1.97 -10.08
N THR A 168 15.28 0.78 -10.66
CA THR A 168 15.98 0.36 -11.88
C THR A 168 14.97 0.09 -12.99
N PRO A 169 15.38 0.03 -14.28
CA PRO A 169 14.48 -0.35 -15.38
C PRO A 169 13.67 -1.63 -15.16
N GLU A 170 14.17 -2.54 -14.34
CA GLU A 170 13.53 -3.79 -13.98
C GLU A 170 12.54 -3.65 -12.80
N THR A 171 12.60 -2.54 -12.05
CA THR A 171 11.72 -2.27 -10.91
C THR A 171 10.32 -1.92 -11.41
N PRO A 172 9.26 -2.64 -10.97
CA PRO A 172 7.88 -2.27 -11.28
C PRO A 172 7.59 -0.82 -10.87
N GLY A 173 7.05 -0.03 -11.80
CA GLY A 173 6.80 1.41 -11.61
C GLY A 173 7.93 2.33 -12.08
N TYR A 174 9.08 1.80 -12.53
CA TYR A 174 10.11 2.59 -13.20
C TYR A 174 9.63 3.02 -14.58
N ARG A 175 9.37 4.33 -14.76
CA ARG A 175 8.98 4.95 -16.03
C ARG A 175 9.52 6.36 -16.13
#